data_AF-A0A7C0WRP3-F1
#
_entry.id   AF-A0A7C0WRP3-F1
#
_cell.length_a   1.000
_cell.length_b   1.000
_cell.length_c   1.000
_cell.angle_alpha   90.00
_cell.angle_beta   90.00
_cell.angle_gamma   90.00
#
_symmetry.space_group_name_H-M   'P 1'
#
loop_
_entity.id
_entity.type
_entity.pdbx_description
1 polymer ?
#
loop_
_entity_poly.entity_id
_entity_poly.type
_entity_poly.pdbx_seq_one_letter_code
_entity_poly.pdbx_strand_id
1 'polypeptide(L)'
;MKTMILFAILVCLWSGWGPYAILPAAAELPSPVVKPVVNREYLPVILEMIDNAGESIEFIQLEFHYDPTVKKVQDALKAAVKRGVKVRGILEDDVYFNPKSNTFLKRMGIDSTLDTPEKATHNKLFIVDGDELLMGSTNLSGNSINNNNETNLYVKDPRLGAFFQDYFEKLLKDSYAEPEMEVLELPGIRTVINRQHFDALYGLLSGAKKRIRVLMYGMKYYTGRNAEDSRTNRLIESLVAARRRGVDVKVILDRSDYNKILNKINTATREYLEEGSVKVRFDPEEITTHAKVVIADDQVMIGSANWGYLA
;
A
#
# COMPACT_ATOMS: atom_id res chain seq x y z
N MET A 1 21.13 50.39 27.12
CA MET A 1 21.59 50.63 25.73
C MET A 1 20.57 49.96 24.83
N LYS A 2 19.53 50.65 24.34
CA LYS A 2 19.49 51.45 23.08
C LYS A 2 20.06 50.60 21.93
N THR A 3 19.27 50.22 20.92
CA THR A 3 18.59 51.15 20.01
C THR A 3 17.36 50.53 19.34
N MET A 4 16.25 51.27 19.40
CA MET A 4 15.02 51.12 18.63
C MET A 4 15.22 51.92 17.32
N ILE A 5 15.00 51.32 16.15
CA ILE A 5 14.98 52.06 14.87
C ILE A 5 13.61 51.87 14.23
N LEU A 6 12.84 52.95 14.27
CA LEU A 6 11.64 53.18 13.47
C LEU A 6 12.09 53.77 12.14
N PHE A 7 11.57 53.31 11.00
CA PHE A 7 11.47 54.14 9.80
C PHE A 7 10.14 53.94 9.11
N ALA A 8 9.42 55.05 8.96
CA ALA A 8 8.35 55.23 8.00
C ALA A 8 8.94 55.94 6.76
N ILE A 9 8.44 55.60 5.56
CA ILE A 9 7.80 56.52 4.60
C ILE A 9 7.58 55.80 3.24
N LEU A 10 6.31 55.92 2.82
CA LEU A 10 5.69 55.96 1.49
C LEU A 10 6.52 55.98 0.17
N VAL A 11 6.02 55.14 -0.76
CA VAL A 11 5.79 55.25 -2.24
C VAL A 11 6.89 55.78 -3.19
N CYS A 12 7.27 54.98 -4.21
CA CYS A 12 6.98 55.21 -5.65
C CYS A 12 7.82 54.34 -6.61
N LEU A 13 7.09 53.60 -7.47
CA LEU A 13 7.22 53.42 -8.93
C LEU A 13 8.60 53.10 -9.57
N TRP A 14 8.66 51.86 -10.07
CA TRP A 14 9.07 51.39 -11.41
C TRP A 14 10.46 51.69 -12.03
N SER A 15 10.94 50.62 -12.69
CA SER A 15 12.02 50.50 -13.68
C SER A 15 13.47 50.48 -13.18
N GLY A 16 14.09 49.30 -13.27
CA GLY A 16 15.54 49.14 -13.14
C GLY A 16 15.93 47.72 -12.75
N TRP A 17 16.61 47.01 -13.64
CA TRP A 17 17.13 45.67 -13.42
C TRP A 17 18.10 45.65 -12.22
N GLY A 18 17.84 44.76 -11.26
CA GLY A 18 18.60 44.57 -10.02
C GLY A 18 18.50 43.12 -9.52
N PRO A 19 19.44 42.69 -8.66
CA PRO A 19 19.97 41.33 -8.59
C PRO A 19 18.99 40.33 -7.97
N TYR A 20 19.12 39.07 -8.42
CA TYR A 20 18.57 37.84 -7.84
C TYR A 20 17.85 38.05 -6.49
N ALA A 21 16.52 38.07 -6.53
CA ALA A 21 15.72 37.86 -5.35
C ALA A 21 16.15 36.52 -4.74
N ILE A 22 16.76 36.57 -3.56
CA ILE A 22 16.95 35.37 -2.73
C ILE A 22 15.54 34.93 -2.37
N LEU A 23 15.04 33.92 -3.09
CA LEU A 23 13.84 33.20 -2.68
C LEU A 23 14.07 32.71 -1.26
N PRO A 24 13.11 32.88 -0.33
CA PRO A 24 13.23 32.29 0.99
C PRO A 24 13.44 30.79 0.81
N ALA A 25 14.42 30.22 1.51
CA ALA A 25 14.63 28.78 1.55
C ALA A 25 13.26 28.12 1.81
N ALA A 26 12.83 27.23 0.91
CA ALA A 26 11.57 26.52 1.06
C ALA A 26 11.54 25.93 2.47
N ALA A 27 10.56 26.31 3.27
CA ALA A 27 10.44 25.79 4.63
C ALA A 27 10.46 24.27 4.55
N GLU A 28 11.41 23.62 5.22
CA GLU A 28 11.49 22.16 5.22
C GLU A 28 10.18 21.61 5.79
N LEU A 29 9.49 20.81 4.98
CA LEU A 29 8.30 20.09 5.43
C LEU A 29 8.69 19.14 6.56
N PRO A 30 7.83 18.94 7.57
CA PRO A 30 8.09 18.00 8.65
C PRO A 30 8.31 16.58 8.11
N SER A 31 8.91 15.72 8.93
CA SER A 31 8.99 14.29 8.61
C SER A 31 7.59 13.70 8.43
N PRO A 32 7.41 12.75 7.50
CA PRO A 32 6.14 12.07 7.32
C PRO A 32 5.63 11.45 8.64
N VAL A 33 4.33 11.56 8.90
CA VAL A 33 3.69 10.80 9.98
C VAL A 33 3.34 9.42 9.44
N VAL A 34 3.82 8.36 10.09
CA VAL A 34 3.50 6.96 9.73
C VAL A 34 2.96 6.24 10.93
N LYS A 35 1.81 5.57 10.77
CA LYS A 35 1.18 4.77 11.82
C LYS A 35 0.79 3.40 11.24
N PRO A 36 1.12 2.29 11.90
CA PRO A 36 0.54 1.00 11.54
C PRO A 36 -0.97 1.04 11.83
N VAL A 37 -1.76 0.44 10.93
CA VAL A 37 -3.20 0.26 11.09
C VAL A 37 -3.49 -1.22 10.87
N VAL A 38 -3.79 -1.93 11.96
CA VAL A 38 -3.91 -3.40 11.93
C VAL A 38 -5.33 -3.86 12.22
N ASN A 39 -5.76 -4.89 11.51
CA ASN A 39 -7.02 -5.60 11.77
C ASN A 39 -8.22 -4.64 11.85
N ARG A 40 -8.89 -4.60 13.01
CA ARG A 40 -10.12 -3.85 13.27
C ARG A 40 -9.91 -2.35 13.38
N GLU A 41 -8.68 -1.88 13.46
CA GLU A 41 -8.38 -0.45 13.39
C GLU A 41 -8.62 0.13 12.00
N TYR A 42 -8.65 -0.71 10.94
CA TYR A 42 -8.84 -0.24 9.57
C TYR A 42 -10.14 0.55 9.40
N LEU A 43 -11.27 0.01 9.85
CA LEU A 43 -12.58 0.64 9.67
C LEU A 43 -12.71 2.01 10.34
N PRO A 44 -12.41 2.19 11.64
CA PRO A 44 -12.50 3.51 12.26
C PRO A 44 -11.54 4.51 11.60
N VAL A 45 -10.33 4.11 11.23
CA VAL A 45 -9.36 5.00 10.57
C VAL A 45 -9.87 5.46 9.21
N ILE A 46 -10.34 4.54 8.35
CA ILE A 46 -10.80 4.96 7.01
C ILE A 46 -12.08 5.82 7.08
N LEU A 47 -12.97 5.55 8.04
CA LEU A 47 -14.16 6.38 8.24
C LEU A 47 -13.76 7.79 8.71
N GLU A 48 -12.83 7.90 9.66
CA GLU A 48 -12.31 9.20 10.11
C GLU A 48 -11.66 9.99 8.97
N MET A 49 -10.84 9.34 8.14
CA MET A 49 -10.24 9.99 6.96
C MET A 49 -11.33 10.51 6.00
N ILE A 50 -12.33 9.68 5.68
CA ILE A 50 -13.42 10.07 4.76
C ILE A 50 -14.29 11.17 5.36
N ASP A 51 -14.57 11.14 6.66
CA ASP A 51 -15.40 12.13 7.34
C ASP A 51 -14.72 13.50 7.42
N ASN A 52 -13.38 13.51 7.59
CA ASN A 52 -12.58 14.73 7.66
C ASN A 52 -12.19 15.30 6.27
N ALA A 53 -12.36 14.53 5.20
CA ALA A 53 -12.04 14.96 3.83
C ALA A 53 -12.73 16.28 3.46
N GLY A 54 -11.93 17.24 2.99
CA GLY A 54 -12.36 18.59 2.63
C GLY A 54 -12.37 18.88 1.13
N GLU A 55 -11.53 18.22 0.33
CA GLU A 55 -11.33 18.50 -1.09
C GLU A 55 -11.52 17.25 -1.97
N SER A 56 -10.76 16.19 -1.73
CA SER A 56 -10.76 15.00 -2.60
C SER A 56 -10.58 13.69 -1.85
N ILE A 57 -11.14 12.64 -2.45
CA ILE A 57 -10.89 11.26 -2.07
C ILE A 57 -10.65 10.47 -3.36
N GLU A 58 -9.47 9.86 -3.48
CA GLU A 58 -9.14 8.90 -4.52
C GLU A 58 -8.95 7.52 -3.89
N PHE A 59 -9.45 6.46 -4.55
CA PHE A 59 -9.20 5.09 -4.09
C PHE A 59 -8.95 4.10 -5.22
N ILE A 60 -8.15 3.07 -4.92
CA ILE A 60 -7.92 1.92 -5.80
C ILE A 60 -8.16 0.66 -4.98
N GLN A 61 -9.04 -0.23 -5.45
CA GLN A 61 -9.45 -1.41 -4.69
C GLN A 61 -9.54 -2.65 -5.57
N LEU A 62 -8.77 -3.68 -5.20
CA LEU A 62 -8.92 -5.02 -5.76
C LEU A 62 -10.35 -5.54 -5.52
N GLU A 63 -10.84 -5.45 -4.28
CA GLU A 63 -12.17 -5.94 -3.94
C GLU A 63 -12.99 -4.85 -3.27
N PHE A 64 -14.19 -4.59 -3.81
CA PHE A 64 -15.19 -3.70 -3.22
C PHE A 64 -16.54 -4.42 -3.12
N HIS A 65 -16.80 -5.04 -1.97
CA HIS A 65 -18.00 -5.88 -1.75
C HIS A 65 -19.26 -5.05 -1.47
N TYR A 66 -20.40 -5.73 -1.56
CA TYR A 66 -21.69 -5.23 -1.09
C TYR A 66 -22.12 -6.01 0.16
N ASP A 67 -21.66 -5.56 1.31
CA ASP A 67 -22.00 -6.14 2.62
C ASP A 67 -22.21 -5.05 3.68
N PRO A 68 -22.81 -5.37 4.85
CA PRO A 68 -23.13 -4.36 5.88
C PRO A 68 -21.94 -3.55 6.40
N THR A 69 -20.73 -4.11 6.36
CA THR A 69 -19.51 -3.42 6.83
C THR A 69 -19.04 -2.44 5.78
N VAL A 70 -18.93 -2.89 4.53
CA VAL A 70 -18.52 -2.03 3.41
C VAL A 70 -19.56 -0.96 3.12
N LYS A 71 -20.84 -1.23 3.39
CA LYS A 71 -21.91 -0.22 3.32
C LYS A 71 -21.60 1.01 4.17
N LYS A 72 -20.95 0.88 5.32
CA LYS A 72 -20.55 2.03 6.16
C LYS A 72 -19.57 2.93 5.41
N VAL A 73 -18.60 2.35 4.71
CA VAL A 73 -17.64 3.08 3.87
C VAL A 73 -18.37 3.73 2.69
N GLN A 74 -19.29 3.02 2.03
CA GLN A 74 -20.10 3.58 0.93
C GLN A 74 -20.97 4.76 1.38
N ASP A 75 -21.59 4.65 2.55
CA ASP A 75 -22.42 5.72 3.12
C ASP A 75 -21.56 6.95 3.48
N ALA A 76 -20.35 6.75 4.01
CA ALA A 76 -19.39 7.81 4.29
C ALA A 76 -18.90 8.50 2.99
N LEU A 77 -18.55 7.73 1.95
CA LEU A 77 -18.18 8.29 0.64
C LEU A 77 -19.33 9.09 0.03
N LYS A 78 -20.57 8.59 0.12
CA LYS A 78 -21.77 9.31 -0.31
C LYS A 78 -21.98 10.60 0.49
N ALA A 79 -21.69 10.59 1.79
CA ALA A 79 -21.75 11.79 2.61
C ALA A 79 -20.67 12.81 2.19
N ALA A 80 -19.46 12.37 1.88
CA ALA A 80 -18.39 13.23 1.36
C ALA A 80 -18.80 13.90 0.04
N VAL A 81 -19.36 13.14 -0.92
CA VAL A 81 -19.91 13.72 -2.16
C VAL A 81 -20.96 14.79 -1.87
N LYS A 82 -21.86 14.57 -0.90
CA LYS A 82 -22.86 15.58 -0.50
C LYS A 82 -22.25 16.83 0.13
N ARG A 83 -21.08 16.72 0.77
CA ARG A 83 -20.31 17.87 1.29
C ARG A 83 -19.58 18.64 0.18
N GLY A 84 -19.56 18.13 -1.05
CA GLY A 84 -18.85 18.73 -2.19
C GLY A 84 -17.44 18.18 -2.41
N VAL A 85 -17.04 17.14 -1.67
CA VAL A 85 -15.75 16.46 -1.85
C VAL A 85 -15.75 15.70 -3.18
N LYS A 86 -14.69 15.84 -3.97
CA LYS A 86 -14.52 15.09 -5.23
C LYS A 86 -14.10 13.66 -4.93
N VAL A 87 -14.93 12.68 -5.26
CA VAL A 87 -14.61 11.26 -4.99
C VAL A 87 -14.41 10.51 -6.30
N ARG A 88 -13.23 9.88 -6.45
CA ARG A 88 -12.85 9.08 -7.63
C ARG A 88 -12.35 7.70 -7.24
N GLY A 89 -12.58 6.70 -8.10
CA GLY A 89 -12.21 5.32 -7.79
C GLY A 89 -11.80 4.46 -8.99
N ILE A 90 -10.86 3.54 -8.78
CA ILE A 90 -10.53 2.46 -9.72
C ILE A 90 -10.80 1.12 -9.02
N LEU A 91 -11.59 0.25 -9.64
CA LEU A 91 -11.84 -1.11 -9.16
C LEU A 91 -11.31 -2.14 -10.16
N GLU A 92 -10.83 -3.27 -9.65
CA GLU A 92 -10.45 -4.41 -10.49
C GLU A 92 -11.66 -4.97 -11.27
N ASP A 93 -11.55 -5.14 -12.58
CA ASP A 93 -12.63 -5.61 -13.45
C ASP A 93 -12.92 -7.11 -13.25
N ASP A 94 -11.89 -7.94 -13.17
CA ASP A 94 -12.00 -9.41 -13.08
C ASP A 94 -12.40 -9.94 -11.68
N VAL A 95 -13.00 -9.07 -10.87
CA VAL A 95 -13.55 -9.41 -9.56
C VAL A 95 -15.08 -9.34 -9.64
N TYR A 96 -15.72 -10.50 -9.53
CA TYR A 96 -17.16 -10.74 -9.81
C TYR A 96 -18.13 -9.65 -9.33
N PHE A 97 -17.92 -9.08 -8.15
CA PHE A 97 -18.82 -8.07 -7.56
C PHE A 97 -18.48 -6.62 -7.93
N ASN A 98 -17.27 -6.33 -8.40
CA ASN A 98 -16.80 -4.97 -8.68
C ASN A 98 -17.62 -4.25 -9.78
N PRO A 99 -18.03 -4.88 -10.90
CA PRO A 99 -18.88 -4.20 -11.88
C PRO A 99 -20.21 -3.68 -11.30
N LYS A 100 -20.81 -4.46 -10.40
CA LYS A 100 -22.03 -4.08 -9.69
C LYS A 100 -21.76 -2.96 -8.68
N SER A 101 -20.67 -3.06 -7.92
CA SER A 101 -20.24 -2.02 -6.99
C SER A 101 -19.94 -0.71 -7.71
N ASN A 102 -19.24 -0.73 -8.84
CA ASN A 102 -18.98 0.43 -9.69
C ASN A 102 -20.28 1.12 -10.12
N THR A 103 -21.27 0.35 -10.58
CA THR A 103 -22.59 0.89 -10.95
C THR A 103 -23.26 1.61 -9.77
N PHE A 104 -23.12 1.07 -8.55
CA PHE A 104 -23.70 1.66 -7.36
C PHE A 104 -22.97 2.94 -6.92
N LEU A 105 -21.63 2.94 -6.95
CA LEU A 105 -20.79 4.10 -6.66
C LEU A 105 -21.11 5.27 -7.61
N LYS A 106 -21.24 5.01 -8.91
CA LYS A 106 -21.68 6.03 -9.90
C LYS A 106 -23.03 6.65 -9.56
N ARG A 107 -23.99 5.84 -9.10
CA ARG A 107 -25.31 6.35 -8.65
C ARG A 107 -25.24 7.21 -7.38
N MET A 108 -24.16 7.11 -6.61
CA MET A 108 -23.89 7.95 -5.44
C MET A 108 -23.18 9.26 -5.79
N GLY A 109 -22.84 9.49 -7.07
CA GLY A 109 -22.08 10.66 -7.53
C GLY A 109 -20.57 10.49 -7.42
N ILE A 110 -20.08 9.25 -7.26
CA ILE A 110 -18.66 8.92 -7.25
C ILE A 110 -18.21 8.64 -8.68
N ASP A 111 -17.12 9.25 -9.12
CA ASP A 111 -16.53 9.04 -10.44
C ASP A 111 -15.59 7.83 -10.39
N SER A 112 -16.17 6.62 -10.48
CA SER A 112 -15.44 5.36 -10.44
C SER A 112 -15.38 4.67 -11.81
N THR A 113 -14.29 3.93 -12.07
CA THR A 113 -14.13 3.07 -13.24
C THR A 113 -13.69 1.67 -12.85
N LEU A 114 -13.88 0.72 -13.78
CA LEU A 114 -13.19 -0.56 -13.76
C LEU A 114 -11.85 -0.38 -14.47
N ASP A 115 -10.83 -1.14 -14.07
CA ASP A 115 -9.56 -1.20 -14.78
C ASP A 115 -9.66 -2.10 -16.03
N THR A 116 -8.53 -2.40 -16.67
CA THR A 116 -8.52 -3.30 -17.82
C THR A 116 -8.67 -4.76 -17.34
N PRO A 117 -9.47 -5.60 -18.03
CA PRO A 117 -9.52 -7.03 -17.75
C PRO A 117 -8.20 -7.78 -18.07
N GLU A 118 -7.26 -7.13 -18.78
CA GLU A 118 -6.03 -7.79 -19.25
C GLU A 118 -4.91 -7.80 -18.21
N LYS A 119 -4.96 -6.89 -17.24
CA LYS A 119 -3.93 -6.72 -16.22
C LYS A 119 -4.54 -6.20 -14.93
N ALA A 120 -4.39 -6.99 -13.87
CA ALA A 120 -4.96 -6.66 -12.58
C ALA A 120 -4.26 -5.50 -11.85
N THR A 121 -5.05 -4.57 -11.35
CA THR A 121 -4.70 -3.56 -10.35
C THR A 121 -4.91 -4.10 -8.93
N HIS A 122 -3.94 -4.88 -8.43
CA HIS A 122 -3.99 -5.48 -7.10
C HIS A 122 -3.62 -4.51 -5.95
N ASN A 123 -4.30 -3.37 -5.87
CA ASN A 123 -4.08 -2.33 -4.85
C ASN A 123 -5.20 -2.30 -3.81
N LYS A 124 -4.89 -1.77 -2.63
CA LYS A 124 -5.86 -1.29 -1.63
C LYS A 124 -5.32 0.03 -1.11
N LEU A 125 -5.75 1.11 -1.73
CA LEU A 125 -5.22 2.45 -1.51
C LEU A 125 -6.39 3.42 -1.35
N PHE A 126 -6.28 4.28 -0.34
CA PHE A 126 -7.04 5.52 -0.23
C PHE A 126 -6.07 6.69 -0.14
N ILE A 127 -6.43 7.77 -0.81
CA ILE A 127 -5.77 9.07 -0.78
C ILE A 127 -6.85 10.08 -0.41
N VAL A 128 -6.63 10.88 0.63
CA VAL A 128 -7.55 11.93 1.07
C VAL A 128 -6.81 13.26 1.07
N ASP A 129 -7.42 14.26 0.44
CA ASP A 129 -6.96 15.65 0.34
C ASP A 129 -5.51 15.82 -0.15
N GLY A 130 -4.96 14.79 -0.83
CA GLY A 130 -3.61 14.80 -1.38
C GLY A 130 -2.49 14.74 -0.35
N ASP A 131 -2.77 14.48 0.93
CA ASP A 131 -1.75 14.36 1.97
C ASP A 131 -1.93 13.18 2.93
N GLU A 132 -3.12 12.58 3.01
CA GLU A 132 -3.40 11.39 3.84
C GLU A 132 -3.56 10.13 2.99
N LEU A 133 -2.88 9.06 3.38
CA LEU A 133 -2.87 7.77 2.71
C LEU A 133 -3.26 6.66 3.67
N LEU A 134 -4.03 5.70 3.18
CA LEU A 134 -4.22 4.40 3.83
C LEU A 134 -3.99 3.29 2.80
N MET A 135 -2.97 2.47 3.03
CA MET A 135 -2.59 1.41 2.09
C MET A 135 -2.09 0.15 2.78
N GLY A 136 -2.33 -1.02 2.17
CA GLY A 136 -1.87 -2.29 2.71
C GLY A 136 -2.58 -3.50 2.12
N SER A 137 -3.01 -4.40 3.00
CA SER A 137 -3.59 -5.69 2.61
C SER A 137 -5.13 -5.76 2.66
N THR A 138 -5.80 -4.83 3.35
CA THR A 138 -7.24 -4.90 3.59
C THR A 138 -8.07 -4.64 2.32
N ASN A 139 -8.69 -5.68 1.78
CA ASN A 139 -9.77 -5.55 0.81
C ASN A 139 -11.01 -4.88 1.44
N LEU A 140 -11.82 -4.15 0.66
CA LEU A 140 -13.12 -3.69 1.13
C LEU A 140 -14.14 -4.84 1.08
N SER A 141 -14.05 -5.72 2.07
CA SER A 141 -15.01 -6.78 2.36
C SER A 141 -15.22 -6.93 3.86
N GLY A 142 -16.42 -7.33 4.26
CA GLY A 142 -16.75 -7.56 5.66
C GLY A 142 -15.85 -8.61 6.31
N ASN A 143 -15.41 -9.62 5.56
CA ASN A 143 -14.49 -10.62 6.10
C ASN A 143 -13.08 -10.05 6.36
N SER A 144 -12.54 -9.28 5.42
CA SER A 144 -11.23 -8.64 5.59
C SER A 144 -11.23 -7.66 6.76
N ILE A 145 -12.28 -6.83 6.83
CA ILE A 145 -12.40 -5.78 7.84
C ILE A 145 -12.73 -6.35 9.24
N ASN A 146 -13.50 -7.44 9.35
CA ASN A 146 -13.98 -7.95 10.65
C ASN A 146 -13.30 -9.22 11.16
N ASN A 147 -12.69 -10.04 10.28
CA ASN A 147 -12.21 -11.38 10.65
C ASN A 147 -10.73 -11.61 10.33
N ASN A 148 -10.23 -11.19 9.16
CA ASN A 148 -8.84 -11.41 8.77
C ASN A 148 -7.83 -10.65 9.65
N ASN A 149 -6.64 -11.22 9.85
CA ASN A 149 -5.49 -10.45 10.27
C ASN A 149 -4.93 -9.68 9.06
N GLU A 150 -4.99 -8.36 9.13
CA GLU A 150 -4.64 -7.42 8.06
C GLU A 150 -3.62 -6.39 8.56
N THR A 151 -2.79 -5.89 7.65
CA THR A 151 -1.73 -4.93 7.95
C THR A 151 -1.73 -3.80 6.95
N ASN A 152 -1.81 -2.57 7.44
CA ASN A 152 -1.84 -1.36 6.63
C ASN A 152 -0.96 -0.28 7.25
N LEU A 153 -0.67 0.74 6.47
CA LEU A 153 -0.02 1.97 6.90
C LEU A 153 -0.97 3.13 6.66
N TYR A 154 -1.19 3.91 7.71
CA TYR A 154 -1.64 5.29 7.59
C TYR A 154 -0.41 6.18 7.44
N VAL A 155 -0.42 7.06 6.45
CA VAL A 155 0.65 8.02 6.22
C VAL A 155 0.07 9.41 6.01
N LYS A 156 0.64 10.42 6.67
CA LYS A 156 0.32 11.83 6.40
C LYS A 156 1.57 12.58 5.96
N ASP A 157 1.63 12.90 4.68
CA ASP A 157 2.68 13.70 4.04
C ASP A 157 2.24 14.16 2.63
N PRO A 158 2.26 15.46 2.32
CA PRO A 158 1.81 15.96 1.01
C PRO A 158 2.71 15.52 -0.15
N ARG A 159 3.98 15.17 0.09
CA ARG A 159 4.88 14.68 -0.98
C ARG A 159 4.51 13.25 -1.36
N LEU A 160 4.19 12.41 -0.38
CA LEU A 160 3.72 11.04 -0.62
C LEU A 160 2.30 11.05 -1.19
N GLY A 161 1.43 11.94 -0.73
CA GLY A 161 0.10 12.12 -1.32
C GLY A 161 0.16 12.53 -2.79
N ALA A 162 0.98 13.53 -3.14
CA ALA A 162 1.21 13.92 -4.53
C ALA A 162 1.78 12.76 -5.39
N PHE A 163 2.73 11.98 -4.84
CA PHE A 163 3.28 10.80 -5.51
C PHE A 163 2.19 9.78 -5.86
N PHE A 164 1.32 9.44 -4.90
CA PHE A 164 0.27 8.45 -5.12
C PHE A 164 -0.92 9.01 -5.93
N GLN A 165 -1.13 10.33 -5.95
CA GLN A 165 -2.06 10.97 -6.88
C GLN A 165 -1.55 10.85 -8.32
N ASP A 166 -0.27 11.10 -8.62
CA ASP A 166 0.28 10.87 -9.97
C ASP A 166 0.18 9.39 -10.37
N TYR A 167 0.46 8.46 -9.44
CA TYR A 167 0.24 7.04 -9.67
C TYR A 167 -1.23 6.71 -10.00
N PHE A 168 -2.18 7.28 -9.26
CA PHE A 168 -3.61 7.14 -9.51
C PHE A 168 -4.02 7.67 -10.88
N GLU A 169 -3.59 8.89 -11.25
CA GLU A 169 -3.93 9.49 -12.55
C GLU A 169 -3.35 8.69 -13.72
N LYS A 170 -2.15 8.12 -13.57
CA LYS A 170 -1.54 7.24 -14.58
C LYS A 170 -2.37 5.97 -14.80
N LEU A 171 -2.79 5.31 -13.71
CA LEU A 171 -3.66 4.13 -13.80
C LEU A 171 -5.07 4.47 -14.30
N LEU A 172 -5.61 5.64 -13.95
CA LEU A 172 -6.92 6.08 -14.44
C LEU A 172 -6.89 6.31 -15.95
N LYS A 173 -5.78 6.84 -16.46
CA LYS A 173 -5.57 7.07 -17.89
C LYS A 173 -5.38 5.76 -18.66
N ASP A 174 -4.57 4.85 -18.14
CA ASP A 174 -4.28 3.56 -18.74
C ASP A 174 -3.79 2.58 -17.66
N SER A 175 -4.69 1.72 -17.18
CA SER A 175 -4.40 0.70 -16.18
C SER A 175 -3.68 -0.53 -16.74
N TYR A 176 -3.61 -0.67 -18.06
CA TYR A 176 -2.78 -1.69 -18.70
C TYR A 176 -1.30 -1.30 -18.64
N ALA A 177 -1.03 -0.02 -18.91
CA ALA A 177 0.32 0.53 -18.87
C ALA A 177 1.00 0.29 -17.52
N GLU A 178 2.33 0.28 -17.56
CA GLU A 178 3.15 0.25 -16.38
C GLU A 178 3.46 1.70 -15.96
N PRO A 179 2.96 2.19 -14.82
CA PRO A 179 3.29 3.56 -14.39
C PRO A 179 4.79 3.68 -14.12
N GLU A 180 5.49 4.41 -14.98
CA GLU A 180 6.87 4.82 -14.74
C GLU A 180 6.87 5.93 -13.67
N MET A 181 7.43 5.62 -12.50
CA MET A 181 7.56 6.53 -11.38
C MET A 181 8.96 6.43 -10.79
N GLU A 182 9.60 7.57 -10.53
CA GLU A 182 10.85 7.61 -9.78
C GLU A 182 10.63 7.21 -8.32
N VAL A 183 11.61 6.54 -7.72
CA VAL A 183 11.55 6.21 -6.29
C VAL A 183 11.61 7.51 -5.49
N LEU A 184 10.62 7.73 -4.63
CA LEU A 184 10.62 8.83 -3.68
C LEU A 184 11.24 8.35 -2.36
N GLU A 185 12.40 8.92 -2.05
CA GLU A 185 13.12 8.70 -0.79
C GLU A 185 12.92 9.91 0.13
N LEU A 186 12.39 9.66 1.32
CA LEU A 186 12.24 10.63 2.41
C LEU A 186 12.92 10.07 3.67
N PRO A 187 13.23 10.90 4.68
CA PRO A 187 13.77 10.40 5.95
C PRO A 187 12.90 9.28 6.52
N GLY A 188 13.42 8.04 6.50
CA GLY A 188 12.76 6.85 7.03
C GLY A 188 11.69 6.20 6.12
N ILE A 189 11.46 6.70 4.91
CA ILE A 189 10.45 6.17 3.97
C ILE A 189 11.01 6.09 2.57
N ARG A 190 10.72 4.97 1.90
CA ARG A 190 10.99 4.74 0.49
C ARG A 190 9.72 4.25 -0.19
N THR A 191 9.30 4.86 -1.29
CA THR A 191 8.22 4.32 -2.11
C THR A 191 8.71 3.14 -2.95
N VAL A 192 7.84 2.15 -3.13
CA VAL A 192 8.13 0.96 -3.94
C VAL A 192 6.85 0.60 -4.69
N ILE A 193 6.92 0.60 -6.02
CA ILE A 193 5.79 0.21 -6.87
C ILE A 193 6.18 -0.89 -7.86
N ASN A 194 5.22 -1.75 -8.18
CA ASN A 194 5.28 -2.71 -9.28
C ASN A 194 6.64 -3.41 -9.43
N ARG A 195 7.37 -3.20 -10.55
CA ARG A 195 8.64 -3.88 -10.86
C ARG A 195 9.79 -3.54 -9.90
N GLN A 196 9.70 -2.44 -9.16
CA GLN A 196 10.66 -2.07 -8.11
C GLN A 196 10.56 -3.00 -6.89
N HIS A 197 9.41 -3.66 -6.69
CA HIS A 197 9.12 -4.50 -5.52
C HIS A 197 10.14 -5.64 -5.34
N PHE A 198 10.48 -6.34 -6.43
CA PHE A 198 11.42 -7.45 -6.37
C PHE A 198 12.81 -6.99 -5.89
N ASP A 199 13.38 -5.94 -6.50
CA ASP A 199 14.72 -5.49 -6.15
C ASP A 199 14.78 -4.92 -4.73
N ALA A 200 13.73 -4.20 -4.31
CA ALA A 200 13.62 -3.67 -2.96
C ALA A 200 13.54 -4.80 -1.91
N LEU A 201 12.70 -5.82 -2.12
CA LEU A 201 12.62 -6.99 -1.23
C LEU A 201 13.90 -7.81 -1.24
N TYR A 202 14.47 -8.07 -2.42
CA TYR A 202 15.69 -8.87 -2.53
C TYR A 202 16.85 -8.20 -1.80
N GLY A 203 16.99 -6.88 -1.95
CA GLY A 203 17.96 -6.07 -1.19
C GLY A 203 17.73 -6.14 0.31
N LEU A 204 16.49 -5.98 0.77
CA LEU A 204 16.08 -6.08 2.18
C LEU A 204 16.47 -7.43 2.80
N LEU A 205 16.14 -8.53 2.14
CA LEU A 205 16.38 -9.90 2.64
C LEU A 205 17.87 -10.29 2.57
N SER A 206 18.57 -9.88 1.51
CA SER A 206 19.99 -10.16 1.32
C SER A 206 20.87 -9.32 2.24
N GLY A 207 20.43 -8.10 2.54
CA GLY A 207 21.11 -7.14 3.42
C GLY A 207 21.02 -7.50 4.91
N ALA A 208 19.92 -8.15 5.33
CA ALA A 208 19.63 -8.46 6.72
C ALA A 208 20.78 -9.17 7.47
N LYS A 209 21.03 -8.72 8.70
CA LYS A 209 22.13 -9.17 9.57
C LYS A 209 21.68 -9.85 10.85
N LYS A 210 20.53 -9.48 11.43
CA LYS A 210 20.10 -9.97 12.75
C LYS A 210 18.84 -10.83 12.65
N ARG A 211 17.79 -10.33 12.00
CA ARG A 211 16.49 -11.01 11.96
C ARG A 211 15.72 -10.74 10.68
N ILE A 212 14.92 -11.73 10.27
CA ILE A 212 13.86 -11.58 9.28
C ILE A 212 12.56 -12.16 9.86
N ARG A 213 11.44 -11.45 9.72
CA ARG A 213 10.08 -11.92 9.99
C ARG A 213 9.25 -11.73 8.73
N VAL A 214 8.55 -12.78 8.32
CA VAL A 214 7.63 -12.71 7.20
C VAL A 214 6.25 -13.16 7.65
N LEU A 215 5.24 -12.34 7.36
CA LEU A 215 3.82 -12.72 7.43
C LEU A 215 3.30 -12.64 6.00
N MET A 216 2.82 -13.75 5.46
CA MET A 216 2.43 -13.82 4.06
C MET A 216 1.20 -14.70 3.86
N TYR A 217 0.16 -14.12 3.27
CA TYR A 217 -1.04 -14.86 2.88
C TYR A 217 -0.74 -15.98 1.87
N GLY A 218 -0.10 -15.65 0.75
CA GLY A 218 0.26 -16.62 -0.27
C GLY A 218 1.74 -16.54 -0.63
N MET A 219 2.44 -17.65 -0.51
CA MET A 219 3.84 -17.77 -0.91
C MET A 219 4.02 -19.06 -1.70
N LYS A 220 4.38 -18.94 -2.99
CA LYS A 220 4.52 -20.09 -3.90
C LYS A 220 5.98 -20.34 -4.26
N TYR A 221 6.51 -21.45 -3.77
CA TYR A 221 7.74 -22.04 -4.26
C TYR A 221 7.46 -22.88 -5.51
N TYR A 222 8.25 -22.64 -6.57
CA TYR A 222 8.10 -23.29 -7.86
C TYR A 222 9.13 -24.41 -8.02
N THR A 223 8.73 -25.52 -8.67
CA THR A 223 9.59 -26.68 -8.95
C THR A 223 9.57 -27.03 -10.44
N GLY A 224 10.54 -27.83 -10.89
CA GLY A 224 10.69 -28.23 -12.28
C GLY A 224 10.96 -27.03 -13.21
N ARG A 225 10.44 -27.07 -14.44
CA ARG A 225 10.63 -26.02 -15.45
C ARG A 225 10.15 -24.62 -15.02
N ASN A 226 9.25 -24.56 -14.05
CA ASN A 226 8.70 -23.32 -13.52
C ASN A 226 9.62 -22.65 -12.47
N ALA A 227 10.64 -23.38 -11.99
CA ALA A 227 11.64 -22.85 -11.05
C ALA A 227 12.74 -22.06 -11.77
N GLU A 228 13.02 -22.39 -13.03
CA GLU A 228 14.01 -21.71 -13.85
C GLU A 228 13.60 -20.23 -14.00
N ASP A 229 14.46 -19.33 -13.55
CA ASP A 229 14.27 -17.86 -13.55
C ASP A 229 13.14 -17.29 -12.67
N SER A 230 12.60 -18.06 -11.73
CA SER A 230 11.54 -17.57 -10.83
C SER A 230 12.06 -16.50 -9.86
N ARG A 231 11.67 -15.24 -10.07
CA ARG A 231 11.90 -14.14 -9.12
C ARG A 231 11.36 -14.46 -7.72
N THR A 232 10.21 -15.10 -7.66
CA THR A 232 9.60 -15.54 -6.40
C THR A 232 10.47 -16.57 -5.67
N ASN A 233 11.03 -17.56 -6.39
CA ASN A 233 11.98 -18.49 -5.79
C ASN A 233 13.22 -17.78 -5.26
N ARG A 234 13.77 -16.80 -5.99
CA ARG A 234 14.92 -16.01 -5.52
C ARG A 234 14.64 -15.28 -4.20
N LEU A 235 13.42 -14.79 -3.98
CA LEU A 235 13.01 -14.22 -2.70
C LEU A 235 12.95 -15.29 -1.59
N ILE A 236 12.34 -16.45 -1.86
CA ILE A 236 12.23 -17.57 -0.91
C ILE A 236 13.63 -18.13 -0.55
N GLU A 237 14.48 -18.34 -1.55
CA GLU A 237 15.88 -18.77 -1.42
C GLU A 237 16.70 -17.78 -0.59
N SER A 238 16.44 -16.48 -0.72
CA SER A 238 17.14 -15.46 0.09
C SER A 238 16.86 -15.60 1.59
N LEU A 239 15.69 -16.13 1.98
CA LEU A 239 15.36 -16.46 3.38
C LEU A 239 16.24 -17.61 3.89
N VAL A 240 16.41 -18.66 3.08
CA VAL A 240 17.31 -19.79 3.39
C VAL A 240 18.76 -19.33 3.44
N ALA A 241 19.19 -18.50 2.49
CA ALA A 241 20.52 -17.92 2.47
C ALA A 241 20.76 -17.06 3.73
N ALA A 242 19.80 -16.23 4.14
CA ALA A 242 19.87 -15.46 5.37
C ALA A 242 20.01 -16.36 6.60
N ARG A 243 19.23 -17.43 6.67
CA ARG A 243 19.32 -18.41 7.75
C ARG A 243 20.71 -19.06 7.83
N ARG A 244 21.33 -19.40 6.68
CA ARG A 244 22.71 -19.91 6.58
C ARG A 244 23.76 -18.89 7.03
N ARG A 245 23.50 -17.58 6.82
CA ARG A 245 24.34 -16.49 7.36
C ARG A 245 24.19 -16.30 8.88
N GLY A 246 23.31 -17.04 9.55
CA GLY A 246 23.05 -16.92 10.98
C GLY A 246 21.96 -15.91 11.36
N VAL A 247 21.25 -15.35 10.37
CA VAL A 247 20.09 -14.47 10.62
C VAL A 247 18.94 -15.29 11.24
N ASP A 248 18.27 -14.75 12.26
CA ASP A 248 17.07 -15.38 12.83
C ASP A 248 15.88 -15.15 11.90
N VAL A 249 15.53 -16.15 11.09
CA VAL A 249 14.44 -16.10 10.10
C VAL A 249 13.21 -16.86 10.61
N LYS A 250 12.06 -16.20 10.63
CA LYS A 250 10.76 -16.79 10.97
C LYS A 250 9.70 -16.39 9.96
N VAL A 251 8.87 -17.34 9.55
CA VAL A 251 7.80 -17.14 8.56
C VAL A 251 6.47 -17.63 9.14
N ILE A 252 5.41 -16.84 8.93
CA ILE A 252 4.02 -17.24 9.16
C ILE A 252 3.32 -17.24 7.81
N LEU A 253 2.70 -18.37 7.47
CA LEU A 253 1.88 -18.54 6.26
C LEU A 253 0.43 -18.79 6.64
N ASP A 254 -0.49 -18.35 5.78
CA ASP A 254 -1.91 -18.65 5.92
C ASP A 254 -2.21 -20.14 5.68
N ARG A 255 -3.17 -20.68 6.42
CA ARG A 255 -3.82 -21.95 6.19
C ARG A 255 -5.27 -21.84 6.61
N SER A 256 -6.18 -22.35 5.80
CA SER A 256 -7.61 -22.26 6.09
C SER A 256 -8.37 -23.57 5.82
N ASP A 257 -9.56 -23.69 6.40
CA ASP A 257 -10.44 -24.83 6.15
C ASP A 257 -11.06 -24.80 4.73
N TYR A 258 -11.16 -23.62 4.12
CA TYR A 258 -11.82 -23.40 2.83
C TYR A 258 -10.89 -23.37 1.61
N ASN A 259 -9.64 -22.86 1.71
CA ASN A 259 -8.77 -22.66 0.54
C ASN A 259 -7.73 -23.79 0.36
N LYS A 260 -8.18 -24.97 -0.09
CA LYS A 260 -7.29 -26.14 -0.26
C LYS A 260 -6.16 -25.91 -1.27
N ILE A 261 -6.38 -25.06 -2.28
CA ILE A 261 -5.34 -24.71 -3.28
C ILE A 261 -4.23 -23.90 -2.62
N LEU A 262 -4.59 -22.84 -1.89
CA LEU A 262 -3.61 -22.03 -1.16
C LEU A 262 -2.87 -22.86 -0.11
N ASN A 263 -3.57 -23.72 0.63
CA ASN A 263 -2.94 -24.62 1.60
C ASN A 263 -1.85 -25.48 0.96
N LYS A 264 -2.12 -26.04 -0.23
CA LYS A 264 -1.13 -26.84 -0.97
C LYS A 264 0.08 -25.99 -1.39
N ILE A 265 -0.18 -24.77 -1.88
CA ILE A 265 0.87 -23.81 -2.25
C ILE A 265 1.76 -23.48 -1.05
N ASN A 266 1.16 -23.06 0.07
CA ASN A 266 1.89 -22.68 1.27
C ASN A 266 2.58 -23.89 1.93
N THR A 267 2.02 -25.10 1.83
CA THR A 267 2.65 -26.34 2.31
C THR A 267 3.94 -26.65 1.55
N ALA A 268 3.92 -26.60 0.22
CA ALA A 268 5.12 -26.85 -0.58
C ALA A 268 6.24 -25.83 -0.28
N THR A 269 5.87 -24.56 -0.10
CA THR A 269 6.83 -23.51 0.29
C THR A 269 7.38 -23.72 1.69
N ARG A 270 6.52 -24.10 2.64
CA ARG A 270 6.93 -24.43 4.01
C ARG A 270 7.96 -25.55 4.01
N GLU A 271 7.70 -26.65 3.29
CA GLU A 271 8.60 -27.80 3.21
C GLU A 271 9.99 -27.37 2.75
N TYR A 272 10.07 -26.59 1.65
CA TYR A 272 11.33 -26.05 1.16
C TYR A 272 12.08 -25.16 2.19
N LEU A 273 11.35 -24.28 2.88
CA LEU A 273 11.93 -23.40 3.89
C LEU A 273 12.44 -24.19 5.12
N GLU A 274 11.68 -25.19 5.57
CA GLU A 274 12.05 -26.03 6.72
C GLU A 274 13.27 -26.92 6.41
N GLU A 275 13.39 -27.44 5.18
CA GLU A 275 14.63 -28.08 4.68
C GLU A 275 15.83 -27.13 4.77
N GLY A 276 15.61 -25.83 4.49
CA GLY A 276 16.56 -24.75 4.67
C GLY A 276 16.80 -24.31 6.12
N SER A 277 16.25 -25.02 7.12
CA SER A 277 16.31 -24.70 8.55
C SER A 277 15.65 -23.36 8.93
N VAL A 278 14.76 -22.83 8.10
CA VAL A 278 13.92 -21.66 8.42
C VAL A 278 12.72 -22.12 9.25
N LYS A 279 12.38 -21.38 10.30
CA LYS A 279 11.22 -21.70 11.14
C LYS A 279 9.94 -21.17 10.48
N VAL A 280 9.01 -22.07 10.15
CA VAL A 280 7.73 -21.73 9.52
C VAL A 280 6.58 -22.18 10.42
N ARG A 281 5.51 -21.40 10.49
CA ARG A 281 4.27 -21.76 11.18
C ARG A 281 3.07 -21.43 10.30
N PHE A 282 2.03 -22.25 10.37
CA PHE A 282 0.69 -21.87 9.90
C PHE A 282 -0.07 -21.13 11.01
N ASP A 283 -0.90 -20.18 10.62
CA ASP A 283 -1.96 -19.67 11.49
C ASP A 283 -3.05 -20.74 11.73
N PRO A 284 -3.95 -20.51 12.71
CA PRO A 284 -5.11 -21.37 12.91
C PRO A 284 -6.04 -21.38 11.69
N GLU A 285 -6.64 -22.53 11.36
CA GLU A 285 -7.46 -22.68 10.16
C GLU A 285 -8.73 -21.81 10.17
N GLU A 286 -9.13 -21.34 11.35
CA GLU A 286 -10.32 -20.51 11.58
C GLU A 286 -10.07 -19.00 11.42
N ILE A 287 -8.80 -18.57 11.31
CA ILE A 287 -8.43 -17.15 11.19
C ILE A 287 -7.47 -16.96 10.02
N THR A 288 -7.92 -16.25 8.99
CA THR A 288 -7.08 -15.91 7.84
C THR A 288 -6.07 -14.81 8.17
N THR A 289 -4.78 -15.07 7.96
CA THR A 289 -3.73 -14.05 7.94
C THR A 289 -3.53 -13.55 6.52
N HIS A 290 -4.26 -12.48 6.17
CA HIS A 290 -4.20 -11.87 4.84
C HIS A 290 -3.11 -10.78 4.71
N ALA A 291 -2.18 -10.70 5.66
CA ALA A 291 -1.06 -9.76 5.66
C ALA A 291 0.03 -10.12 4.61
N LYS A 292 0.74 -9.09 4.12
CA LYS A 292 1.97 -9.22 3.31
C LYS A 292 3.03 -8.29 3.86
N VAL A 293 3.74 -8.77 4.88
CA VAL A 293 4.70 -7.99 5.65
C VAL A 293 6.03 -8.70 5.72
N VAL A 294 7.09 -7.95 5.47
CA VAL A 294 8.48 -8.36 5.70
C VAL A 294 9.13 -7.38 6.64
N ILE A 295 9.65 -7.88 7.76
CA ILE A 295 10.48 -7.10 8.69
C ILE A 295 11.89 -7.68 8.60
N ALA A 296 12.88 -6.88 8.26
CA ALA A 296 14.27 -7.26 8.31
C ALA A 296 15.04 -6.24 9.15
N ASP A 297 15.66 -6.70 10.23
CA ASP A 297 16.34 -5.85 11.22
C ASP A 297 15.45 -4.71 11.75
N ASP A 298 15.69 -3.48 11.31
CA ASP A 298 14.98 -2.23 11.65
C ASP A 298 14.09 -1.71 10.52
N GLN A 299 14.02 -2.41 9.39
CA GLN A 299 13.22 -2.05 8.23
C GLN A 299 11.95 -2.90 8.14
N VAL A 300 10.86 -2.27 7.70
CA VAL A 300 9.58 -2.93 7.43
C VAL A 300 9.11 -2.61 6.02
N MET A 301 8.66 -3.63 5.30
CA MET A 301 7.94 -3.49 4.04
C MET A 301 6.54 -4.09 4.21
N ILE A 302 5.52 -3.28 3.92
CA ILE A 302 4.11 -3.66 3.89
C ILE A 302 3.62 -3.40 2.47
N GLY A 303 2.88 -4.34 1.90
CA GLY A 303 2.32 -4.19 0.57
C GLY A 303 1.05 -5.00 0.36
N SER A 304 0.58 -5.01 -0.88
CA SER A 304 -0.61 -5.75 -1.29
C SER A 304 -0.30 -7.09 -1.98
N ALA A 305 0.94 -7.30 -2.44
CA ALA A 305 1.32 -8.43 -3.28
C ALA A 305 1.65 -9.69 -2.48
N ASN A 306 1.00 -10.80 -2.82
CA ASN A 306 1.42 -12.14 -2.42
C ASN A 306 2.72 -12.52 -3.18
N TRP A 307 3.42 -13.57 -2.77
CA TRP A 307 4.61 -14.06 -3.48
C TRP A 307 4.24 -15.19 -4.45
N GLY A 308 4.17 -14.88 -5.75
CA GLY A 308 3.75 -15.78 -6.83
C GLY A 308 3.99 -15.14 -8.20
N TYR A 309 3.35 -15.64 -9.26
CA TYR A 309 3.56 -15.11 -10.63
C TYR A 309 2.97 -13.73 -10.85
N LEU A 310 2.08 -13.30 -9.97
CA LEU A 310 1.45 -11.99 -9.99
C LEU A 310 2.18 -10.97 -9.09
N ALA A 311 3.41 -11.29 -8.65
CA ALA A 311 4.21 -10.54 -7.67
C ALA A 311 5.40 -9.79 -8.29
#